data_AF-A0A3E0PEA2-F1
#
_entry.id   AF-A0A3E0PEA2-F1
#
_cell.length_a   1.000
_cell.length_b   1.000
_cell.length_c   1.000
_cell.angle_alpha   90.00
_cell.angle_beta   90.00
_cell.angle_gamma   90.00
#
_symmetry.space_group_name_H-M   'P 1'
#
loop_
_entity.id
_entity.type
_entity.pdbx_description
1 polymer ?
#
loop_
_entity_poly.entity_id
_entity_poly.type
_entity_poly.pdbx_seq_one_letter_code
_entity_poly.pdbx_strand_id
1 'polypeptide(L)'
;MRFDGKVQSADRERISQALDDIEKHGDRFHKRLSRFIRSSDLALYVDLAENVRGSGSVSLNGQWGARLAVGAGDLRMFDAARHVRLNIARETIDTGGQRGIEGTLVHEGKHALDFSKMLSSFSAANGRSLFNPTAYQREYSAHLTSAFYLRLRGGEYADEGIDLGLLEVRNGELSVSVEGIRQRLRRNYGLTPETPGQTLNHSAYPKIRTPEEMWFGIV
;
A
#
# COMPACT_ATOMS: atom_id res chain seq x y z
N MET A 1 -3.27 -13.75 -2.30
CA MET A 1 -3.31 -13.32 -0.89
C MET A 1 -3.55 -14.53 0.00
N ARG A 2 -3.21 -14.41 1.27
CA ARG A 2 -3.58 -15.34 2.34
C ARG A 2 -4.31 -14.58 3.43
N PHE A 3 -5.57 -14.91 3.67
CA PHE A 3 -6.32 -14.35 4.79
C PHE A 3 -5.81 -14.93 6.12
N ASP A 4 -5.74 -14.09 7.15
CA ASP A 4 -5.61 -14.56 8.52
C ASP A 4 -6.81 -15.43 8.91
N GLY A 5 -6.57 -16.43 9.76
CA GLY A 5 -7.58 -17.41 10.16
C GLY A 5 -8.81 -16.79 10.82
N LYS A 6 -8.67 -15.60 11.41
CA LYS A 6 -9.75 -14.88 12.11
C LYS A 6 -10.61 -14.01 11.18
N VAL A 7 -10.22 -13.82 9.91
CA VAL A 7 -11.02 -13.06 8.95
C VAL A 7 -12.26 -13.87 8.58
N GLN A 8 -13.45 -13.29 8.79
CA GLN A 8 -14.73 -13.95 8.56
C GLN A 8 -14.99 -14.17 7.07
N SER A 9 -15.71 -15.23 6.70
CA SER A 9 -15.97 -15.57 5.29
C SER A 9 -16.65 -14.45 4.52
N ALA A 10 -17.59 -13.73 5.13
CA ALA A 10 -18.28 -12.60 4.50
C ALA A 10 -17.30 -11.46 4.13
N ASP A 11 -16.29 -11.19 4.97
CA ASP A 11 -15.26 -10.19 4.65
C ASP A 11 -14.36 -10.66 3.51
N ARG A 12 -14.00 -11.95 3.50
CA ARG A 12 -13.19 -12.52 2.43
C ARG A 12 -13.88 -12.37 1.09
N GLU A 13 -15.19 -12.59 1.05
CA GLU A 13 -16.02 -12.41 -0.15
C GLU A 13 -16.05 -10.94 -0.59
N ARG A 14 -16.35 -10.01 0.33
CA ARG A 14 -16.35 -8.56 0.03
C ARG A 14 -15.00 -8.06 -0.47
N ILE A 15 -13.91 -8.49 0.16
CA ILE A 15 -12.54 -8.14 -0.26
C ILE A 15 -12.22 -8.73 -1.64
N SER A 16 -12.63 -9.97 -1.89
CA SER A 16 -12.43 -10.61 -3.21
C SER A 16 -13.21 -9.87 -4.29
N GLN A 17 -14.47 -9.52 -4.02
CA GLN A 17 -15.31 -8.73 -4.89
C GLN A 17 -14.69 -7.35 -5.17
N ALA A 18 -14.12 -6.69 -4.16
CA ALA A 18 -13.43 -5.41 -4.35
C ALA A 18 -12.21 -5.51 -5.26
N LEU A 19 -11.43 -6.60 -5.16
CA LEU A 19 -10.34 -6.84 -6.10
C LEU A 19 -10.83 -7.09 -7.53
N ASP A 20 -11.99 -7.74 -7.70
CA ASP A 20 -12.63 -7.95 -9.01
C ASP A 20 -13.09 -6.61 -9.60
N ASP A 21 -13.72 -5.77 -8.78
CA ASP A 21 -14.16 -4.43 -9.18
C ASP A 21 -12.99 -3.52 -9.55
N ILE A 22 -11.91 -3.52 -8.77
CA ILE A 22 -10.67 -2.79 -9.09
C ILE A 22 -10.10 -3.25 -10.44
N GLU A 23 -10.11 -4.56 -10.72
CA GLU A 23 -9.63 -5.09 -11.99
C GLU A 23 -10.54 -4.72 -13.18
N LYS A 24 -11.85 -4.68 -12.95
CA LYS A 24 -12.85 -4.32 -13.96
C LYS A 24 -12.78 -2.83 -14.32
N HIS A 25 -12.69 -1.96 -13.32
CA HIS A 25 -12.88 -0.52 -13.47
C HIS A 25 -11.56 0.29 -13.51
N GLY A 26 -10.48 -0.26 -12.97
CA GLY A 26 -9.18 0.41 -12.95
C GLY A 26 -8.42 0.35 -14.28
N ASP A 27 -7.37 1.16 -14.37
CA ASP A 27 -6.43 1.13 -15.50
C ASP A 27 -5.44 -0.07 -15.44
N ARG A 28 -4.45 -0.10 -16.33
CA ARG A 28 -3.42 -1.15 -16.36
C ARG A 28 -2.67 -1.30 -15.04
N PHE A 29 -2.39 -0.22 -14.33
CA PHE A 29 -1.70 -0.27 -13.05
C PHE A 29 -2.60 -0.91 -11.98
N HIS A 30 -3.83 -0.44 -11.86
CA HIS A 30 -4.81 -0.98 -10.89
C HIS A 30 -5.06 -2.48 -11.10
N LYS A 31 -5.19 -2.92 -12.36
CA LYS A 31 -5.32 -4.35 -12.70
C LYS A 31 -4.12 -5.18 -12.28
N ARG A 32 -2.90 -4.65 -12.44
CA ARG A 32 -1.68 -5.32 -11.98
C ARG A 32 -1.62 -5.35 -10.46
N LEU A 33 -2.05 -4.28 -9.80
CA LEU A 33 -2.08 -4.18 -8.36
C LEU A 33 -3.08 -5.17 -7.75
N SER A 34 -4.32 -5.24 -8.27
CA SER A 34 -5.32 -6.19 -7.79
C SER A 34 -4.86 -7.64 -8.00
N ARG A 35 -4.26 -7.96 -9.15
CA ARG A 35 -3.65 -9.28 -9.40
C ARG A 35 -2.48 -9.58 -8.47
N PHE A 36 -1.64 -8.60 -8.18
CA PHE A 36 -0.55 -8.75 -7.21
C PHE A 36 -1.11 -9.11 -5.83
N ILE A 37 -2.11 -8.39 -5.33
CA ILE A 37 -2.76 -8.69 -4.04
C ILE A 37 -3.39 -10.09 -4.10
N ARG A 38 -4.24 -10.36 -5.11
CA ARG A 38 -4.99 -11.61 -5.24
C ARG A 38 -4.08 -12.83 -5.36
N SER A 39 -3.00 -12.72 -6.12
CA SER A 39 -2.23 -13.90 -6.54
C SER A 39 -0.96 -14.14 -5.73
N SER A 40 -0.51 -13.16 -4.92
CA SER A 40 0.70 -13.31 -4.08
C SER A 40 0.42 -13.93 -2.72
N ASP A 41 1.45 -14.22 -1.92
CA ASP A 41 1.28 -14.71 -0.54
C ASP A 41 1.10 -13.60 0.50
N LEU A 42 0.72 -12.38 0.07
CA LEU A 42 0.42 -11.24 0.95
C LEU A 42 -0.56 -11.63 2.06
N ALA A 43 -0.19 -11.39 3.32
CA ALA A 43 -1.03 -11.71 4.46
C ALA A 43 -2.07 -10.59 4.71
N LEU A 44 -3.34 -10.93 4.63
CA LEU A 44 -4.45 -9.99 4.78
C LEU A 44 -5.19 -10.22 6.11
N TYR A 45 -5.33 -9.15 6.87
CA TYR A 45 -6.01 -9.12 8.17
C TYR A 45 -7.17 -8.13 8.14
N VAL A 46 -8.18 -8.41 8.94
CA VAL A 46 -9.25 -7.46 9.26
C VAL A 46 -9.28 -7.29 10.78
N ASP A 47 -9.20 -6.05 11.25
CA ASP A 47 -9.14 -5.70 12.67
C ASP A 47 -9.94 -4.41 12.92
N LEU A 48 -10.16 -4.02 14.17
CA LEU A 48 -10.83 -2.76 14.51
C LEU A 48 -9.97 -1.55 14.13
N ALA A 49 -10.60 -0.43 13.75
CA ALA A 49 -9.91 0.79 13.31
C ALA A 49 -8.92 1.32 14.36
N GLU A 50 -9.21 1.13 15.66
CA GLU A 50 -8.30 1.48 16.76
C GLU A 50 -6.96 0.71 16.71
N ASN A 51 -7.00 -0.55 16.27
CA ASN A 51 -5.83 -1.42 16.13
C ASN A 51 -5.10 -1.16 14.80
N VAL A 52 -5.86 -0.86 13.74
CA VAL A 52 -5.33 -0.56 12.41
C VAL A 52 -4.70 0.84 12.36
N ARG A 53 -5.21 1.78 13.17
CA ARG A 53 -4.86 3.21 13.22
C ARG A 53 -5.18 3.96 11.90
N GLY A 54 -6.30 3.63 11.28
CA GLY A 54 -6.76 4.18 10.01
C GLY A 54 -7.80 3.27 9.35
N SER A 55 -8.10 3.51 8.07
CA SER A 55 -8.93 2.60 7.25
C SER A 55 -8.17 1.33 6.85
N GLY A 56 -6.84 1.42 6.81
CA GLY A 56 -5.95 0.31 6.54
C GLY A 56 -4.53 0.62 7.02
N SER A 57 -3.67 -0.40 7.00
CA SER A 57 -2.24 -0.22 7.24
C SER A 57 -1.42 -1.35 6.64
N VAL A 58 -0.19 -1.05 6.23
CA VAL A 58 0.78 -2.04 5.75
C VAL A 58 2.04 -2.06 6.60
N SER A 59 2.51 -3.26 6.90
CA SER A 59 3.74 -3.50 7.65
C SER A 59 4.40 -4.82 7.23
N LEU A 60 5.56 -5.14 7.82
CA LEU A 60 6.17 -6.45 7.63
C LEU A 60 5.41 -7.53 8.43
N ASN A 61 5.10 -8.64 7.76
CA ASN A 61 4.53 -9.84 8.36
C ASN A 61 5.62 -10.70 9.03
N GLY A 62 6.31 -10.10 10.01
CA GLY A 62 7.43 -10.70 10.74
C GLY A 62 8.80 -10.24 10.21
N GLN A 63 9.51 -9.48 11.04
CA GLN A 63 10.79 -8.86 10.67
C GLN A 63 11.91 -9.88 10.49
N TRP A 64 12.00 -10.87 11.37
CA TRP A 64 13.08 -11.88 11.31
C TRP A 64 13.02 -12.69 10.02
N GLY A 65 11.83 -13.16 9.64
CA GLY A 65 11.63 -13.89 8.39
C GLY A 65 11.95 -13.03 7.15
N ALA A 66 11.53 -11.75 7.14
CA ALA A 66 11.87 -10.83 6.07
C ALA A 66 13.38 -10.62 5.94
N ARG A 67 14.10 -10.47 7.08
CA ARG A 67 15.56 -10.30 7.10
C ARG A 67 16.30 -11.53 6.61
N LEU A 68 15.89 -12.73 7.04
CA LEU A 68 16.49 -13.97 6.53
C LEU A 68 16.27 -14.12 5.02
N ALA A 69 15.07 -13.83 4.54
CA ALA A 69 14.77 -13.88 3.11
C ALA A 69 15.62 -12.89 2.31
N VAL A 70 15.83 -11.67 2.83
CA VAL A 70 16.73 -10.70 2.20
C VAL A 70 18.18 -11.16 2.22
N GLY A 71 18.67 -11.66 3.37
CA GLY A 71 20.05 -12.13 3.51
C GLY A 71 20.37 -13.38 2.67
N ALA A 72 19.38 -14.21 2.38
CA ALA A 72 19.50 -15.36 1.50
C ALA A 72 19.68 -14.99 0.02
N GLY A 73 19.34 -13.75 -0.37
CA GLY A 73 19.46 -13.27 -1.75
C GLY A 73 18.30 -13.69 -2.68
N ASP A 74 18.30 -13.13 -3.89
CA ASP A 74 17.41 -13.48 -5.02
C ASP A 74 15.89 -13.50 -4.74
N LEU A 75 15.43 -12.77 -3.72
CA LEU A 75 14.01 -12.63 -3.41
C LEU A 75 13.30 -11.83 -4.51
N ARG A 76 12.46 -12.49 -5.31
CA ARG A 76 11.63 -11.81 -6.32
C ARG A 76 10.51 -11.01 -5.63
N MET A 77 10.13 -9.88 -6.21
CA MET A 77 9.08 -8.99 -5.66
C MET A 77 7.78 -9.73 -5.31
N PHE A 78 7.33 -10.67 -6.14
CA PHE A 78 6.09 -11.41 -5.89
C PHE A 78 6.23 -12.38 -4.70
N ASP A 79 7.40 -13.00 -4.55
CA ASP A 79 7.71 -13.89 -3.43
C ASP A 79 7.88 -13.09 -2.13
N ALA A 80 8.44 -11.87 -2.22
CA ALA A 80 8.63 -10.97 -1.08
C ALA A 80 7.31 -10.59 -0.39
N ALA A 81 6.19 -10.60 -1.11
CA ALA A 81 4.87 -10.27 -0.58
C ALA A 81 4.45 -11.15 0.61
N ARG A 82 4.97 -12.39 0.72
CA ARG A 82 4.71 -13.29 1.86
C ARG A 82 5.17 -12.69 3.21
N HIS A 83 6.11 -11.76 3.16
CA HIS A 83 6.65 -11.03 4.31
C HIS A 83 5.97 -9.68 4.54
N VAL A 84 4.86 -9.41 3.85
CA VAL A 84 4.10 -8.17 3.97
C VAL A 84 2.72 -8.49 4.52
N ARG A 85 2.25 -7.63 5.44
CA ARG A 85 0.94 -7.67 6.07
C ARG A 85 0.15 -6.44 5.62
N LEU A 86 -1.07 -6.65 5.16
CA LEU A 86 -2.06 -5.62 4.87
C LEU A 86 -3.24 -5.80 5.85
N ASN A 87 -3.54 -4.76 6.61
CA ASN A 87 -4.71 -4.68 7.48
C ASN A 87 -5.78 -3.80 6.84
N ILE A 88 -7.03 -4.22 6.95
CA ILE A 88 -8.20 -3.39 6.63
C ILE A 88 -9.00 -3.23 7.93
N ALA A 89 -9.42 -2.00 8.23
CA ALA A 89 -10.29 -1.76 9.36
C ALA A 89 -11.69 -2.33 9.12
N ARG A 90 -12.27 -2.94 10.14
CA ARG A 90 -13.64 -3.47 10.14
C ARG A 90 -14.65 -2.41 9.71
N GLU A 91 -14.50 -1.21 10.25
CA GLU A 91 -15.36 -0.05 10.03
C GLU A 91 -15.31 0.43 8.57
N THR A 92 -14.20 0.19 7.87
CA THR A 92 -14.09 0.44 6.42
C THR A 92 -14.98 -0.52 5.63
N ILE A 93 -15.09 -1.77 6.06
CA ILE A 93 -15.97 -2.78 5.46
C ILE A 93 -17.43 -2.48 5.80
N ASP A 94 -17.71 -2.14 7.07
CA ASP A 94 -19.08 -2.05 7.59
C ASP A 94 -19.75 -0.73 7.21
N THR A 95 -19.04 0.39 7.34
CA THR A 95 -19.58 1.75 7.11
C THR A 95 -19.24 2.25 5.72
N GLY A 96 -18.00 2.03 5.28
CA GLY A 96 -17.54 2.45 3.95
C GLY A 96 -18.12 1.59 2.82
N GLY A 97 -18.61 0.39 3.15
CA GLY A 97 -19.14 -0.56 2.18
C GLY A 97 -18.10 -0.90 1.11
N GLN A 98 -18.58 -1.24 -0.09
CA GLN A 98 -17.70 -1.62 -1.20
C GLN A 98 -16.74 -0.49 -1.60
N ARG A 99 -17.22 0.76 -1.58
CA ARG A 99 -16.41 1.94 -1.87
C ARG A 99 -15.21 2.08 -0.94
N GLY A 100 -15.45 1.97 0.37
CA GLY A 100 -14.39 2.06 1.37
C GLY A 100 -13.35 0.95 1.21
N ILE A 101 -13.78 -0.27 0.88
CA ILE A 101 -12.88 -1.42 0.66
C ILE A 101 -12.03 -1.20 -0.60
N GLU A 102 -12.65 -0.82 -1.72
CA GLU A 102 -11.93 -0.59 -2.98
C GLU A 102 -10.88 0.53 -2.83
N GLY A 103 -11.26 1.67 -2.26
CA GLY A 103 -10.33 2.79 -2.03
C GLY A 103 -9.17 2.41 -1.11
N THR A 104 -9.45 1.69 -0.02
CA THR A 104 -8.42 1.22 0.91
C THR A 104 -7.49 0.18 0.27
N LEU A 105 -8.02 -0.77 -0.51
CA LEU A 105 -7.21 -1.77 -1.20
C LEU A 105 -6.30 -1.15 -2.27
N VAL A 106 -6.74 -0.10 -2.96
CA VAL A 106 -5.89 0.62 -3.92
C VAL A 106 -4.77 1.36 -3.21
N HIS A 107 -5.09 2.07 -2.13
CA HIS A 107 -4.11 2.83 -1.34
C HIS A 107 -3.10 1.91 -0.63
N GLU A 108 -3.58 1.02 0.23
CA GLU A 108 -2.72 0.11 1.00
C GLU A 108 -2.07 -0.95 0.12
N GLY A 109 -2.74 -1.38 -0.95
CA GLY A 109 -2.14 -2.25 -1.95
C GLY A 109 -0.86 -1.65 -2.54
N LYS A 110 -0.87 -0.34 -2.81
CA LYS A 110 0.32 0.36 -3.29
C LYS A 110 1.46 0.31 -2.25
N HIS A 111 1.15 0.48 -0.96
CA HIS A 111 2.14 0.31 0.10
C HIS A 111 2.66 -1.13 0.19
N ALA A 112 1.79 -2.14 0.06
CA ALA A 112 2.19 -3.55 0.07
C ALA A 112 3.13 -3.89 -1.10
N LEU A 113 2.85 -3.33 -2.27
CA LEU A 113 3.73 -3.43 -3.44
C LEU A 113 5.09 -2.75 -3.19
N ASP A 114 5.10 -1.58 -2.55
CA ASP A 114 6.32 -0.84 -2.23
C ASP A 114 7.20 -1.59 -1.22
N PHE A 115 6.62 -2.18 -0.17
CA PHE A 115 7.35 -3.05 0.75
C PHE A 115 7.96 -4.26 0.04
N SER A 116 7.20 -4.90 -0.85
CA SER A 116 7.66 -6.07 -1.60
C SER A 116 8.80 -5.72 -2.57
N LYS A 117 8.74 -4.54 -3.20
CA LYS A 117 9.83 -4.01 -4.04
C LYS A 117 11.07 -3.67 -3.22
N MET A 118 10.90 -3.07 -2.05
CA MET A 118 12.02 -2.78 -1.15
C MET A 118 12.74 -4.08 -0.79
N LEU A 119 12.03 -5.08 -0.26
CA LEU A 119 12.60 -6.38 0.10
C LEU A 119 13.36 -7.03 -1.06
N SER A 120 12.75 -7.05 -2.25
CA SER A 120 13.37 -7.62 -3.45
C SER A 120 14.61 -6.86 -3.92
N SER A 121 14.59 -5.52 -3.85
CA SER A 121 15.76 -4.71 -4.20
C SER A 121 16.90 -4.88 -3.20
N PHE A 122 16.59 -5.04 -1.91
CA PHE A 122 17.59 -5.26 -0.86
C PHE A 122 18.20 -6.65 -0.92
N SER A 123 17.43 -7.68 -1.30
CA SER A 123 17.95 -9.06 -1.45
C SER A 123 18.86 -9.21 -2.66
N ALA A 124 18.60 -8.48 -3.74
CA ALA A 124 19.39 -8.54 -4.96
C ALA A 124 20.70 -7.74 -4.87
N ALA A 125 20.97 -7.09 -3.74
CA ALA A 125 22.00 -6.06 -3.64
C ALA A 125 23.43 -6.62 -3.80
N ASN A 126 23.93 -6.44 -5.02
CA ASN A 126 25.31 -6.24 -5.45
C ASN A 126 25.50 -4.77 -5.93
N GLY A 127 24.93 -3.80 -5.21
CA GLY A 127 25.14 -2.36 -5.45
C GLY A 127 24.23 -1.67 -6.48
N ARG A 128 23.14 -2.28 -6.98
CA ARG A 128 22.16 -1.61 -7.86
C ARG A 128 21.07 -0.88 -7.05
N SER A 129 20.62 0.26 -7.58
CA SER A 129 19.67 1.23 -6.98
C SER A 129 18.61 0.59 -6.08
N LEU A 130 18.76 0.76 -4.76
CA LEU A 130 17.83 0.27 -3.75
C LEU A 130 16.50 1.02 -3.84
N PHE A 131 15.39 0.29 -3.87
CA PHE A 131 14.06 0.89 -3.77
C PHE A 131 13.77 1.20 -2.31
N ASN A 132 13.99 2.45 -1.90
CA ASN A 132 13.80 2.89 -0.51
C ASN A 132 13.15 4.29 -0.44
N PRO A 133 11.87 4.44 -0.83
CA PRO A 133 11.20 5.73 -0.89
C PRO A 133 11.02 6.34 0.52
N THR A 134 10.94 7.67 0.59
CA THR A 134 10.54 8.39 1.81
C THR A 134 9.05 8.22 2.11
N ALA A 135 8.62 8.51 3.34
CA ALA A 135 7.22 8.52 3.71
C ALA A 135 6.40 9.43 2.77
N TYR A 136 6.88 10.65 2.49
CA TYR A 136 6.23 11.56 1.54
C TYR A 136 6.05 10.93 0.16
N GLN A 137 7.11 10.34 -0.42
CA GLN A 137 7.04 9.71 -1.74
C GLN A 137 6.03 8.55 -1.77
N ARG A 138 5.98 7.78 -0.68
CA ARG A 138 5.13 6.59 -0.55
C ARG A 138 3.65 7.00 -0.44
N GLU A 139 3.33 7.89 0.49
CA GLU A 139 1.96 8.41 0.69
C GLU A 139 1.46 9.18 -0.53
N TYR A 140 2.32 10.01 -1.14
CA TYR A 140 1.96 10.76 -2.35
C TYR A 140 1.61 9.81 -3.50
N SER A 141 2.43 8.78 -3.71
CA SER A 141 2.20 7.79 -4.76
C SER A 141 0.93 6.96 -4.51
N ALA A 142 0.64 6.59 -3.25
CA ALA A 142 -0.57 5.86 -2.88
C ALA A 142 -1.84 6.70 -3.05
N HIS A 143 -1.82 7.97 -2.62
CA HIS A 143 -2.93 8.90 -2.85
C HIS A 143 -3.14 9.21 -4.33
N LEU A 144 -2.06 9.39 -5.10
CA LEU A 144 -2.17 9.59 -6.55
C LEU A 144 -2.81 8.38 -7.24
N THR A 145 -2.40 7.16 -6.86
CA THR A 145 -2.98 5.92 -7.36
C THR A 145 -4.48 5.87 -7.02
N SER A 146 -4.83 6.15 -5.77
CA SER A 146 -6.23 6.16 -5.31
C SER A 146 -7.06 7.19 -6.07
N ALA A 147 -6.53 8.41 -6.29
CA ALA A 147 -7.21 9.45 -7.05
C ALA A 147 -7.51 9.01 -8.48
N PHE A 148 -6.53 8.43 -9.19
CA PHE A 148 -6.77 7.90 -10.53
C PHE A 148 -7.85 6.81 -10.54
N TYR A 149 -7.85 5.91 -9.57
CA TYR A 149 -8.89 4.90 -9.45
C TYR A 149 -10.28 5.50 -9.26
N LEU A 150 -10.45 6.37 -8.26
CA LEU A 150 -11.73 6.98 -7.91
C LEU A 150 -12.31 7.79 -9.10
N ARG A 151 -11.44 8.51 -9.83
CA ARG A 151 -11.82 9.22 -11.06
C ARG A 151 -12.34 8.25 -12.13
N LEU A 152 -11.67 7.11 -12.35
CA LEU A 152 -12.08 6.12 -13.35
C LEU A 152 -13.37 5.39 -12.93
N ARG A 153 -13.52 5.12 -11.64
CA ARG A 153 -14.68 4.44 -11.06
C ARG A 153 -15.95 5.28 -11.19
N GLY A 154 -15.83 6.60 -11.00
CA GLY A 154 -16.92 7.55 -11.20
C GLY A 154 -18.03 7.47 -10.15
N GLY A 155 -19.09 8.27 -10.35
CA GLY A 155 -20.24 8.32 -9.43
C GLY A 155 -19.83 8.61 -7.98
N GLU A 156 -20.39 7.85 -7.05
CA GLU A 156 -20.14 8.02 -5.60
C GLU A 156 -18.67 7.85 -5.17
N TYR A 157 -17.83 7.25 -6.02
CA TYR A 157 -16.39 7.09 -5.78
C TYR A 157 -15.64 8.37 -6.17
N ALA A 158 -16.08 9.03 -7.24
CA ALA A 158 -15.56 10.34 -7.60
C ALA A 158 -15.91 11.38 -6.54
N ASP A 159 -17.13 11.33 -6.00
CA ASP A 159 -17.58 12.22 -4.92
C ASP A 159 -16.72 12.04 -3.67
N GLU A 160 -16.46 10.80 -3.24
CA GLU A 160 -15.52 10.51 -2.15
C GLU A 160 -14.10 11.04 -2.46
N GLY A 161 -13.64 10.91 -3.70
CA GLY A 161 -12.37 11.48 -4.13
C GLY A 161 -12.31 13.00 -3.99
N ILE A 162 -13.41 13.71 -4.26
CA ILE A 162 -13.53 15.17 -4.06
C ILE A 162 -13.52 15.50 -2.56
N ASP A 163 -14.32 14.79 -1.75
CA ASP A 163 -14.42 15.01 -0.30
C ASP A 163 -13.07 14.78 0.42
N LEU A 164 -12.29 13.82 -0.06
CA LEU A 164 -10.95 13.53 0.46
C LEU A 164 -9.88 14.53 -0.01
N GLY A 165 -10.22 15.44 -0.94
CA GLY A 165 -9.30 16.38 -1.58
C GLY A 165 -8.33 15.73 -2.57
N LEU A 166 -8.68 14.55 -3.09
CA LEU A 166 -7.87 13.81 -4.07
C LEU A 166 -8.25 14.20 -5.52
N LEU A 167 -9.51 14.57 -5.71
CA LEU A 167 -10.07 15.01 -6.99
C LEU A 167 -10.58 16.45 -6.89
N GLU A 168 -10.67 17.10 -8.03
CA GLU A 168 -11.27 18.43 -8.17
C GLU A 168 -12.01 18.54 -9.49
N VAL A 169 -13.04 19.39 -9.53
CA VAL A 169 -13.72 19.76 -10.77
C VAL A 169 -13.09 21.06 -11.29
N ARG A 170 -12.40 20.98 -12.42
CA ARG A 170 -11.77 22.13 -13.07
C ARG A 170 -12.38 22.31 -14.45
N ASN A 171 -12.97 23.48 -14.70
CA ASN A 171 -13.68 23.78 -15.96
C ASN A 171 -14.80 22.76 -16.29
N GLY A 172 -15.47 22.23 -15.28
CA GLY A 172 -16.50 21.19 -15.44
C GLY A 172 -15.96 19.78 -15.65
N GLU A 173 -14.64 19.59 -15.70
CA GLU A 173 -14.01 18.27 -15.84
C GLU A 173 -13.45 17.78 -14.50
N LEU A 174 -13.76 16.52 -14.16
CA LEU A 174 -13.19 15.83 -13.02
C LEU A 174 -11.71 15.53 -13.26
N SER A 175 -10.85 16.00 -12.38
CA SER A 175 -9.39 15.87 -12.48
C SER A 175 -8.75 15.50 -11.15
N VAL A 176 -7.50 15.00 -11.19
CA VAL A 176 -6.75 14.70 -9.98
C VAL A 176 -6.20 16.00 -9.39
N SER A 177 -6.49 16.26 -8.11
CA SER A 177 -6.00 17.45 -7.42
C SER A 177 -4.62 17.20 -6.83
N VAL A 178 -3.57 17.49 -7.60
CA VAL A 178 -2.17 17.38 -7.12
C VAL A 178 -1.94 18.25 -5.89
N GLU A 179 -2.52 19.45 -5.89
CA GLU A 179 -2.42 20.38 -4.75
C GLU A 179 -3.22 19.87 -3.54
N GLY A 180 -4.42 19.35 -3.75
CA GLY A 180 -5.21 18.72 -2.69
C GLY A 180 -4.50 17.54 -2.03
N ILE A 181 -3.86 16.67 -2.82
CA ILE A 181 -3.02 15.57 -2.30
C ILE A 181 -1.87 16.13 -1.45
N ARG A 182 -1.15 17.15 -1.93
CA ARG A 182 -0.04 17.76 -1.16
C ARG A 182 -0.52 18.38 0.14
N GLN A 183 -1.65 19.08 0.13
CA GLN A 183 -2.24 19.66 1.33
C GLN A 183 -2.67 18.59 2.32
N ARG A 184 -3.26 17.50 1.85
CA ARG A 184 -3.61 16.34 2.68
C ARG A 184 -2.39 15.74 3.35
N LEU A 185 -1.30 15.50 2.60
CA LEU A 185 -0.04 14.99 3.14
C LEU A 185 0.51 15.90 4.24
N ARG A 186 0.52 17.22 3.99
CA ARG A 186 1.00 18.21 4.94
C ARG A 186 0.13 18.25 6.21
N ARG A 187 -1.20 18.29 6.08
CA ARG A 187 -2.13 18.47 7.21
C ARG A 187 -2.29 17.22 8.05
N ASN A 188 -2.39 16.06 7.42
CA ASN A 188 -2.73 14.82 8.13
C ASN A 188 -1.48 14.06 8.60
N TYR A 189 -0.36 14.20 7.89
CA TYR A 189 0.85 13.42 8.17
C TYR A 189 2.07 14.30 8.49
N GLY A 190 1.97 15.63 8.36
CA GLY A 190 3.13 16.53 8.54
C GLY A 190 4.20 16.38 7.46
N LEU A 191 3.86 15.79 6.30
CA LEU A 191 4.82 15.44 5.25
C LEU A 191 4.85 16.50 4.15
N THR A 192 6.06 16.96 3.80
CA THR A 192 6.32 17.80 2.62
C THR A 192 7.55 17.28 1.86
N PRO A 193 7.88 17.76 0.65
CA PRO A 193 9.15 17.44 0.01
C PRO A 193 10.37 17.80 0.87
N GLU A 194 10.29 18.89 1.65
CA GLU A 194 11.34 19.39 2.55
C GLU A 194 11.37 18.63 3.88
N THR A 195 10.21 18.14 4.36
CA THR A 195 10.09 17.25 5.52
C THR A 195 9.53 15.88 5.10
N PRO A 196 10.30 15.07 4.34
CA PRO A 196 9.76 13.90 3.65
C PRO A 196 9.52 12.69 4.54
N GLY A 197 9.85 12.78 5.83
CA GLY A 197 9.80 11.68 6.78
C GLY A 197 10.88 10.61 6.53
N GLN A 198 10.80 9.53 7.29
CA GLN A 198 11.75 8.43 7.20
C GLN A 198 11.59 7.63 5.89
N THR A 199 12.65 6.94 5.48
CA THR A 199 12.59 5.99 4.37
C THR A 199 11.88 4.71 4.77
N LEU A 200 11.32 4.01 3.80
CA LEU A 200 10.54 2.79 4.00
C LEU A 200 11.30 1.73 4.83
N ASN A 201 12.59 1.57 4.60
CA ASN A 201 13.44 0.66 5.35
C ASN A 201 13.61 1.08 6.83
N HIS A 202 13.62 2.38 7.14
CA HIS A 202 13.63 2.84 8.53
C HIS A 202 12.30 2.59 9.24
N SER A 203 11.18 2.62 8.50
CA SER A 203 9.86 2.22 9.02
C SER A 203 9.72 0.71 9.22
N ALA A 204 10.63 -0.11 8.66
CA ALA A 204 10.64 -1.57 8.80
C ALA A 204 11.25 -2.09 10.12
N TYR A 205 11.37 -1.22 11.14
CA TYR A 205 12.17 -1.41 12.37
C TYR A 205 12.22 -2.85 12.89
N PRO A 206 13.43 -3.43 13.13
CA PRO A 206 14.72 -2.85 12.87
C PRO A 206 15.02 -2.80 11.36
N LYS A 207 15.82 -1.80 10.95
CA LYS A 207 16.26 -1.59 9.56
C LYS A 207 16.68 -2.92 8.90
N ILE A 208 16.13 -3.22 7.73
CA ILE A 208 16.58 -4.31 6.87
C ILE A 208 17.91 -3.93 6.26
N ARG A 209 18.88 -4.82 6.40
CA ARG A 209 20.23 -4.68 5.83
C ARG A 209 20.31 -5.43 4.50
N THR A 210 21.16 -4.99 3.59
CA THR A 210 21.52 -5.77 2.40
C THR A 210 22.37 -6.98 2.80
N PRO A 211 22.47 -8.04 1.96
CA PRO A 211 23.41 -9.13 2.19
C PRO A 211 24.83 -8.63 2.48
N GLU A 212 25.37 -7.72 1.66
CA GLU A 212 26.70 -7.12 1.88
C GLU A 212 26.86 -6.50 3.28
N GLU A 213 25.90 -5.69 3.74
CA GLU A 213 25.90 -5.11 5.08
C GLU A 213 25.84 -6.18 6.20
N MET A 214 25.16 -7.31 5.96
CA MET A 214 25.09 -8.43 6.91
C MET A 214 26.38 -9.23 6.99
N TRP A 215 27.04 -9.48 5.85
CA TRP A 215 28.26 -10.29 5.76
C TRP A 215 29.52 -9.52 6.17
N PHE A 216 29.59 -8.21 5.90
CA PHE A 216 30.79 -7.41 6.14
C PHE A 216 30.72 -6.52 7.39
N GLY A 217 29.63 -6.54 8.15
CA GLY A 217 29.53 -5.81 9.42
C GLY A 217 29.64 -4.29 9.30
N ILE A 218 29.38 -3.72 8.11
CA ILE A 218 29.45 -2.28 7.88
C ILE A 218 28.24 -1.64 8.58
N VAL A 219 28.52 -0.83 9.61
CA VAL A 219 27.56 -0.14 10.48
C VAL A 219 27.11 1.18 9.87
#